data_AF-A0A7J4M709-F1
#
_entry.id   AF-A0A7J4M709-F1
#
_cell.length_a   1.000
_cell.length_b   1.000
_cell.length_c   1.000
_cell.angle_alpha   90.00
_cell.angle_beta   90.00
_cell.angle_gamma   90.00
#
_symmetry.space_group_name_H-M   'P 1'
#
loop_
_entity.id
_entity.type
_entity.pdbx_description
1 polymer ?
#
loop_
_entity_poly.entity_id
_entity_poly.type
_entity_poly.pdbx_seq_one_letter_code
_entity_poly.pdbx_strand_id
1 'polypeptide(L)'
;GKVVKELFRVLKKNGKAYIGVWNIQSKRFKKQFKNKQKEKMVGWTDKGDRYYYLFDEKEVHDLFEKSGFEIISTQNSEAMINFVIKKP
;
A
#
# COMPACT_ATOMS: atom_id res chain seq x y z
N GLY A 1 8.77 -7.40 -1.93
CA GLY A 1 8.67 -7.59 -0.46
C GLY A 1 8.18 -8.99 -0.14
N LYS A 2 8.54 -9.55 1.03
CA LYS A 2 8.18 -10.93 1.41
C LYS A 2 6.66 -11.18 1.36
N VAL A 3 5.87 -10.23 1.85
CA VAL A 3 4.39 -10.30 1.87
C VAL A 3 3.80 -10.40 0.47
N VAL A 4 4.28 -9.59 -0.49
CA VAL A 4 3.75 -9.59 -1.87
C VAL A 4 4.07 -10.90 -2.60
N LYS A 5 5.27 -11.46 -2.39
CA LYS A 5 5.62 -12.79 -2.91
C LYS A 5 4.73 -13.89 -2.33
N GLU A 6 4.41 -13.78 -1.04
CA GLU A 6 3.52 -14.75 -0.39
C GLU A 6 2.09 -14.64 -0.89
N LEU A 7 1.58 -13.42 -1.11
CA LEU A 7 0.31 -13.21 -1.77
C LEU A 7 0.29 -13.85 -3.17
N PHE A 8 1.36 -13.71 -3.94
CA PHE A 8 1.48 -14.32 -5.27
C PHE A 8 1.45 -15.85 -5.17
N ARG A 9 2.12 -16.44 -4.18
CA ARG A 9 2.14 -17.89 -3.95
C ARG A 9 0.73 -18.44 -3.69
N VAL A 10 -0.07 -17.77 -2.87
CA VAL A 10 -1.39 -18.28 -2.42
C VAL A 10 -2.54 -17.93 -3.37
N LEU A 11 -2.43 -16.85 -4.15
CA LEU A 11 -3.50 -16.46 -5.07
C LEU A 11 -3.61 -17.47 -6.22
N LYS A 12 -4.83 -17.86 -6.58
CA LYS A 12 -5.10 -18.75 -7.72
C LYS A 12 -4.77 -18.05 -9.05
N LYS A 13 -4.51 -18.83 -10.10
CA LYS A 13 -4.39 -18.31 -11.47
C LYS A 13 -5.64 -17.52 -11.84
N ASN A 14 -5.48 -16.36 -12.48
CA ASN A 14 -6.53 -15.37 -12.75
C ASN A 14 -7.22 -14.78 -11.50
N GLY A 15 -6.77 -15.14 -10.31
CA GLY A 15 -7.28 -14.60 -9.06
C GLY A 15 -6.97 -13.11 -8.95
N LYS A 16 -7.89 -12.37 -8.35
CA LYS A 16 -7.78 -10.93 -8.13
C LYS A 16 -7.72 -10.63 -6.63
N ALA A 17 -7.04 -9.55 -6.28
CA ALA A 17 -7.07 -9.01 -4.93
C ALA A 17 -7.22 -7.49 -4.97
N TYR A 18 -7.98 -6.95 -4.02
CA TYR A 18 -8.06 -5.51 -3.77
C TYR A 18 -7.05 -5.14 -2.70
N ILE A 19 -6.19 -4.18 -2.99
CA ILE A 19 -5.12 -3.72 -2.11
C ILE A 19 -5.42 -2.29 -1.71
N GLY A 20 -5.24 -1.99 -0.42
CA GLY A 20 -5.34 -0.64 0.13
C GLY A 20 -4.13 -0.35 1.02
N VAL A 21 -3.38 0.69 0.71
CA VAL A 21 -2.24 1.16 1.51
C VAL A 21 -2.33 2.66 1.77
N TRP A 22 -1.67 3.12 2.82
CA TRP A 22 -1.72 4.53 3.20
C TRP A 22 -0.87 5.39 2.27
N ASN A 23 -1.45 6.49 1.78
CA ASN A 23 -0.82 7.39 0.83
C ASN A 23 0.03 8.44 1.56
N ILE A 24 1.33 8.50 1.26
CA ILE A 24 2.23 9.54 1.79
C ILE A 24 1.77 10.96 1.40
N GLN A 25 1.04 11.09 0.30
CA GLN A 25 0.56 12.38 -0.18
C GLN A 25 -0.70 12.88 0.54
N SER A 26 -1.29 12.11 1.46
CA SER A 26 -2.47 12.55 2.21
C SER A 26 -2.18 13.79 3.07
N LYS A 27 -3.15 14.70 3.11
CA LYS A 27 -3.22 15.90 3.94
C LYS A 27 -3.01 15.56 5.41
N ARG A 28 -3.49 14.41 5.89
CA ARG A 28 -3.24 13.95 7.27
C ARG A 28 -1.75 13.92 7.57
N PHE A 29 -0.98 13.30 6.68
CA PHE A 29 0.46 13.12 6.86
C PHE A 29 1.28 14.35 6.53
N LYS A 30 0.88 15.09 5.49
CA LYS A 30 1.51 16.37 5.17
C LYS A 30 1.41 17.37 6.32
N LYS A 31 0.29 17.37 7.05
CA LYS A 31 0.08 18.25 8.21
C LYS A 31 0.79 17.74 9.46
N GLN A 32 0.66 16.45 9.76
CA GLN A 32 1.17 15.87 11.01
C GLN A 32 2.69 15.63 10.98
N PHE A 33 3.27 15.42 9.80
CA PHE A 33 4.69 15.15 9.64
C PHE A 33 5.28 16.02 8.53
N LYS A 34 5.99 17.08 8.94
CA LYS A 34 6.62 18.04 8.02
C LYS A 34 7.72 17.40 7.16
N ASN A 35 8.22 16.23 7.56
CA ASN A 35 9.20 15.46 6.82
C ASN A 35 8.53 14.39 5.93
N LYS A 36 8.92 14.32 4.66
CA LYS A 36 8.47 13.31 3.68
C LYS A 36 9.03 11.90 3.95
N GLN A 37 9.32 11.58 5.21
CA GLN A 37 9.73 10.24 5.62
C GLN A 37 8.55 9.27 5.48
N LYS A 38 8.81 8.10 4.89
CA LYS A 38 7.79 7.07 4.64
C LYS A 38 7.45 6.26 5.89
N GLU A 39 8.40 6.10 6.80
CA GLU A 39 8.22 5.40 8.06
C GLU A 39 7.61 6.32 9.11
N LYS A 40 6.51 5.89 9.73
CA LYS A 40 5.76 6.67 10.73
C LYS A 40 5.32 5.81 11.89
N MET A 41 5.41 6.38 13.09
CA MET A 41 4.70 5.92 14.27
C MET A 41 3.39 6.71 14.37
N VAL A 42 2.25 6.02 14.32
CA VAL A 42 0.92 6.64 14.36
C VAL A 42 0.19 6.13 15.58
N GLY A 43 -0.25 7.06 16.43
CA GLY A 43 -1.04 6.74 17.62
C GLY A 43 -2.27 5.91 17.28
N TRP A 44 -2.41 4.78 17.97
CA TRP A 44 -3.53 3.86 17.85
C TRP A 44 -4.37 3.90 19.14
N THR A 45 -5.13 4.99 19.25
CA THR A 45 -6.05 5.21 20.37
C THR A 45 -5.33 5.09 21.72
N ASP A 46 -5.74 4.18 22.59
CA ASP A 46 -5.18 3.86 23.90
C ASP A 46 -4.09 2.76 23.86
N LYS A 47 -3.78 2.21 22.68
CA LYS A 47 -2.88 1.07 22.51
C LYS A 47 -1.44 1.44 22.15
N GLY A 48 -1.09 2.72 22.28
CA GLY A 48 0.21 3.28 21.94
C GLY A 48 0.41 3.51 20.44
N ASP A 49 1.66 3.62 20.01
CA ASP A 49 1.99 3.92 18.62
C ASP A 49 2.13 2.66 17.77
N ARG A 50 1.57 2.69 16.56
CA ARG A 50 1.73 1.64 15.56
C ARG A 50 2.63 2.11 14.43
N TYR A 51 3.55 1.25 14.02
CA TYR A 51 4.38 1.45 12.84
C TYR A 51 3.56 1.35 11.55
N TYR A 52 3.74 2.33 10.67
CA TYR A 52 3.23 2.34 9.31
C TYR A 52 4.32 2.77 8.34
N TYR A 53 4.33 2.13 7.17
CA TYR A 53 5.06 2.58 5.99
C TYR A 53 4.06 3.21 5.02
N LEU A 54 4.25 4.49 4.71
CA LEU A 54 3.43 5.25 3.77
C LEU A 54 4.00 5.12 2.36
N PHE A 55 3.19 4.62 1.44
CA PHE A 55 3.58 4.43 0.05
C PHE A 55 3.30 5.68 -0.78
N ASP A 56 4.10 5.88 -1.83
CA ASP A 56 3.64 6.57 -3.03
C ASP A 56 3.11 5.56 -4.04
N GLU A 57 2.27 6.02 -4.97
CA GLU A 57 1.57 5.16 -5.91
C GLU A 57 2.52 4.39 -6.83
N LYS A 58 3.58 5.04 -7.31
CA LYS A 58 4.55 4.41 -8.20
C LYS A 58 5.28 3.28 -7.47
N GLU A 59 5.76 3.52 -6.27
CA GLU A 59 6.47 2.53 -5.46
C GLU A 59 5.64 1.27 -5.23
N VAL A 60 4.37 1.44 -4.83
CA VAL A 60 3.53 0.28 -4.55
C VAL A 60 3.15 -0.47 -5.83
N HIS A 61 2.88 0.21 -6.95
CA HIS A 61 2.62 -0.48 -8.21
C HIS A 61 3.87 -1.24 -8.70
N ASP A 62 5.04 -0.59 -8.74
CA ASP A 62 6.32 -1.23 -9.09
C ASP A 62 6.57 -2.49 -8.24
N LEU A 63 6.23 -2.45 -6.95
CA LEU A 63 6.42 -3.56 -6.01
C LEU A 63 5.59 -4.80 -6.39
N PHE A 64 4.33 -4.59 -6.80
CA PHE A 64 3.43 -5.67 -7.21
C PHE A 64 3.77 -6.19 -8.61
N GLU A 65 4.06 -5.31 -9.56
CA GLU A 65 4.47 -5.67 -10.92
C GLU A 65 5.76 -6.50 -10.93
N LYS A 66 6.79 -6.06 -10.18
CA LYS A 66 8.05 -6.83 -10.02
C LYS A 66 7.84 -8.20 -9.35
N SER A 67 6.72 -8.41 -8.67
CA SER A 67 6.36 -9.68 -8.05
C SER A 67 5.51 -10.58 -8.97
N GLY A 68 5.23 -10.14 -10.20
CA GLY A 68 4.52 -10.91 -11.23
C GLY A 68 3.02 -10.63 -11.33
N PHE A 69 2.50 -9.63 -10.61
CA PHE A 69 1.09 -9.24 -10.72
C PHE A 69 0.86 -8.23 -11.85
N GLU A 70 -0.36 -8.22 -12.38
CA GLU A 70 -0.87 -7.18 -13.27
C GLU A 70 -1.73 -6.19 -12.47
N ILE A 71 -1.53 -4.88 -12.65
CA ILE A 71 -2.42 -3.84 -12.12
C ILE A 71 -3.60 -3.69 -13.08
N ILE A 72 -4.82 -3.98 -12.61
CA ILE A 72 -6.03 -3.99 -13.45
C ILE A 72 -6.77 -2.66 -13.39
N SER A 73 -6.77 -2.01 -12.23
CA SER A 73 -7.49 -0.76 -12.02
C SER A 73 -7.04 -0.08 -10.73
N THR A 74 -7.17 1.24 -10.68
CA THR A 74 -6.82 2.06 -9.51
C THR A 74 -8.06 2.85 -9.06
N GLN A 75 -8.31 2.90 -7.74
CA GLN A 75 -9.42 3.62 -7.10
C GLN A 75 -8.92 4.46 -5.90
N ASN A 76 -7.88 5.25 -6.13
CA ASN A 76 -7.25 6.04 -5.08
C ASN A 76 -8.23 7.01 -4.42
N SER A 77 -8.02 7.21 -3.12
CA SER A 77 -8.65 8.27 -2.35
C SER A 77 -7.58 9.22 -1.83
N GLU A 78 -8.00 10.28 -1.15
CA GLU A 78 -7.09 11.24 -0.52
C GLU A 78 -6.12 10.55 0.46
N ALA A 79 -6.62 9.62 1.27
CA ALA A 79 -5.87 8.97 2.35
C ALA A 79 -5.19 7.66 1.93
N MET A 80 -5.74 6.98 0.93
CA MET A 80 -5.36 5.61 0.55
C MET A 80 -5.05 5.51 -0.93
N ILE A 81 -3.99 4.76 -1.26
CA ILE A 81 -3.77 4.23 -2.60
C ILE A 81 -4.51 2.89 -2.65
N ASN A 82 -5.48 2.76 -3.54
CA ASN A 82 -6.27 1.55 -3.69
C ASN A 82 -6.21 1.06 -5.14
N PHE A 83 -6.02 -0.24 -5.33
CA PHE A 83 -5.95 -0.82 -6.65
C PHE A 83 -6.30 -2.31 -6.63
N VAL A 84 -6.66 -2.82 -7.80
CA VAL A 84 -6.94 -4.24 -8.02
C VAL A 84 -5.76 -4.85 -8.77
N ILE A 85 -5.21 -5.92 -8.21
CA ILE A 85 -4.20 -6.76 -8.86
C ILE A 85 -4.82 -8.04 -9.40
N LYS A 86 -4.17 -8.63 -10.40
CA LYS A 86 -4.48 -9.98 -10.90
C LYS A 86 -3.20 -10.81 -10.98
N LYS A 87 -3.29 -12.07 -10.58
CA LYS A 87 -2.26 -13.08 -10.91
C LYS A 87 -2.55 -13.66 -12.30
N PRO A 88 -1.64 -13.56 -13.27
CA PRO A 88 -1.79 -14.19 -14.58
C PRO A 88 -1.99 -15.71 -14.51
#